data_AF-A0A559LZD6-F1
#
_entry.id   AF-A0A559LZD6-F1
#
_cell.length_a   1.000
_cell.length_b   1.000
_cell.length_c   1.000
_cell.angle_alpha   90.00
_cell.angle_beta   90.00
_cell.angle_gamma   90.00
#
_symmetry.space_group_name_H-M   'P 1'
#
loop_
_entity.id
_entity.type
_entity.pdbx_description
1 polymer ?
#
loop_
_entity_poly.entity_id
_entity_poly.type
_entity_poly.pdbx_seq_one_letter_code
_entity_poly.pdbx_strand_id
1 'polypeptide(L)'
;MFRSQLIRQAARAVRVSQSTVAPRATPSLPLSLHRSIHATSSLRRDEKKEEEHEGSFARTDPSVEVEYQEHDLPSSTPVQGRGGLHFKRTLASFSLEGRVGVVTGGARGLGLVMSQAMVISGADVAIVDLNKEEAQKQAMELMESFKRENPGAEKVPKVTAHYADVSSQESVEAVIAEIIKDHGKIDNLVTSAGFTENFEAINYPIERVRKLWGVNVDGTYLFAIAVAKHLMERKAPGAMVFIGSMSGAVVNVPQPQAPYNAAKAAVRHLASSLAVEWAHAGIRVNVISPGYMLTALTKKILDENPDLKKQWTALIPQGKMGQPEDLMGAVTYLSSDAASYVTGADLRVDGGYTLT
;
A
#
# COMPACT_ATOMS: atom_id res chain seq x y z
N MET A 1 -45.73 -41.46 -1.52
CA MET A 1 -46.85 -41.83 -0.63
C MET A 1 -46.95 -40.79 0.47
N PHE A 2 -48.15 -40.18 0.59
CA PHE A 2 -48.71 -39.44 1.74
C PHE A 2 -47.92 -38.25 2.32
N ARG A 3 -48.35 -37.00 2.02
CA ARG A 3 -49.34 -36.15 2.75
C ARG A 3 -48.72 -35.53 4.01
N SER A 4 -48.88 -34.27 4.43
CA SER A 4 -49.50 -33.00 3.99
C SER A 4 -49.93 -32.27 5.28
N GLN A 5 -49.96 -30.93 5.25
CA GLN A 5 -50.71 -29.99 6.12
C GLN A 5 -49.94 -29.45 7.34
N LEU A 6 -49.64 -28.14 7.45
CA LEU A 6 -50.45 -26.89 7.49
C LEU A 6 -51.16 -26.64 8.83
N ILE A 7 -50.99 -25.40 9.34
CA ILE A 7 -51.98 -24.44 9.88
C ILE A 7 -51.54 -23.74 11.19
N ARG A 8 -51.14 -22.47 11.01
CA ARG A 8 -51.54 -21.17 11.62
C ARG A 8 -51.77 -20.97 13.13
N GLN A 9 -51.50 -19.69 13.46
CA GLN A 9 -52.09 -18.74 14.43
C GLN A 9 -51.33 -18.58 15.75
N ALA A 10 -51.30 -17.42 16.43
CA ALA A 10 -51.45 -16.01 16.08
C ALA A 10 -51.04 -15.20 17.34
N ALA A 11 -50.60 -13.97 17.10
CA ALA A 11 -50.47 -12.81 17.99
C ALA A 11 -50.91 -12.90 19.47
N ARG A 12 -50.06 -12.37 20.37
CA ARG A 12 -50.54 -11.45 21.41
C ARG A 12 -49.46 -10.42 21.80
N ALA A 13 -49.75 -9.17 21.48
CA ALA A 13 -49.06 -7.99 21.96
C ALA A 13 -49.44 -7.70 23.43
N VAL A 14 -48.48 -7.21 24.22
CA VAL A 14 -48.75 -6.44 25.44
C VAL A 14 -47.89 -5.18 25.39
N ARG A 15 -48.56 -4.03 25.24
CA ARG A 15 -48.08 -2.68 25.51
C ARG A 15 -48.19 -2.41 27.01
N VAL A 16 -47.15 -1.84 27.61
CA VAL A 16 -47.18 -1.04 28.86
C VAL A 16 -46.15 0.08 28.65
N SER A 17 -46.59 1.22 28.12
CA SER A 17 -46.92 2.49 28.81
C SER A 17 -45.71 3.30 29.27
N GLN A 18 -45.71 4.55 28.80
CA GLN A 18 -44.75 5.64 29.01
C GLN A 18 -44.59 6.03 30.49
N SER A 19 -43.41 6.50 30.88
CA SER A 19 -43.27 7.52 31.92
C SER A 19 -42.22 8.57 31.55
N THR A 20 -42.71 9.74 31.18
CA THR A 20 -42.03 11.03 31.10
C THR A 20 -41.80 11.58 32.52
N VAL A 21 -40.57 11.90 32.93
CA VAL A 21 -40.29 12.96 33.92
C VAL A 21 -38.87 13.54 33.71
N ALA A 22 -38.82 14.78 33.24
CA ALA A 22 -37.90 15.85 33.67
C ALA A 22 -38.81 17.07 33.98
N PRO A 23 -38.53 18.00 34.90
CA PRO A 23 -37.25 18.72 34.98
C PRO A 23 -36.81 19.18 36.41
N ARG A 24 -35.55 19.62 36.55
CA ARG A 24 -35.22 20.78 37.42
C ARG A 24 -33.82 21.33 37.12
N ALA A 25 -33.80 22.59 36.73
CA ALA A 25 -32.61 23.43 36.65
C ALA A 25 -32.39 24.18 37.98
N THR A 26 -31.12 24.48 38.31
CA THR A 26 -30.61 25.78 38.80
C THR A 26 -29.10 25.67 39.09
N PRO A 27 -28.34 26.78 39.11
CA PRO A 27 -27.05 26.88 38.42
C PRO A 27 -25.83 26.94 39.36
N SER A 28 -24.65 26.63 38.84
CA SER A 28 -23.37 27.12 39.39
C SER A 28 -22.32 27.31 38.29
N LEU A 29 -21.75 28.52 38.29
CA LEU A 29 -20.79 29.12 37.37
C LEU A 29 -19.45 28.35 37.22
N PRO A 30 -18.65 28.68 36.18
CA PRO A 30 -17.52 27.85 35.73
C PRO A 30 -16.24 28.14 36.53
N LEU A 31 -15.52 27.09 36.90
CA LEU A 31 -14.15 27.18 37.40
C LEU A 31 -13.18 27.09 36.21
N SER A 32 -12.80 28.25 35.70
CA SER A 32 -11.63 28.43 34.83
C SER A 32 -10.36 28.21 35.66
N LEU A 33 -9.67 27.09 35.46
CA LEU A 33 -8.29 26.93 35.91
C LEU A 33 -7.34 27.32 34.77
N HIS A 34 -7.16 28.64 34.62
CA HIS A 34 -5.95 29.18 34.02
C HIS A 34 -4.78 28.88 34.95
N ARG A 35 -3.84 28.05 34.51
CA ARG A 35 -2.50 28.01 35.10
C ARG A 35 -1.53 28.64 34.11
N SER A 36 -1.40 29.95 34.20
CA SER A 36 -0.31 30.74 33.60
C SER A 36 0.90 30.68 34.53
N ILE A 37 2.00 30.11 34.04
CA ILE A 37 3.38 30.27 34.51
C ILE A 37 4.21 30.00 33.24
N HIS A 38 4.86 30.91 32.52
CA HIS A 38 5.61 32.12 32.84
C HIS A 38 5.42 33.20 31.76
N ALA A 39 5.53 34.47 32.16
CA ALA A 39 5.74 35.60 31.27
C ALA A 39 7.21 36.05 31.26
N THR A 40 7.56 36.78 30.20
CA THR A 40 8.81 37.51 29.85
C THR A 40 9.83 36.70 29.02
N SER A 41 10.37 37.18 27.90
CA SER A 41 10.44 38.53 27.33
C SER A 41 10.36 38.52 25.81
N SER A 42 9.67 39.49 25.23
CA SER A 42 9.89 39.93 23.85
C SER A 42 11.28 40.51 23.70
N LEU A 43 12.12 40.00 22.79
CA LEU A 43 13.21 40.75 22.14
C LEU A 43 13.73 39.96 20.93
N ARG A 44 13.54 40.58 19.74
CA ARG A 44 14.33 40.47 18.50
C ARG A 44 14.28 39.15 17.71
N ARG A 45 13.82 39.29 16.45
CA ARG A 45 14.14 38.40 15.33
C ARG A 45 15.65 38.35 15.17
N ASP A 46 16.24 37.20 15.44
CA ASP A 46 17.52 36.79 14.88
C ASP A 46 17.27 35.47 14.14
N GLU A 47 17.48 35.46 12.83
CA GLU A 47 17.63 34.24 12.03
C GLU A 47 18.91 33.53 12.49
N LYS A 48 18.84 32.80 13.60
CA LYS A 48 19.87 31.83 13.94
C LYS A 48 19.55 30.55 13.18
N LYS A 49 20.41 30.19 12.23
CA LYS A 49 20.59 28.79 11.83
C LYS A 49 20.89 28.01 13.11
N GLU A 50 19.92 27.30 13.64
CA GLU A 50 20.17 26.33 14.72
C GLU A 50 21.16 25.30 14.18
N GLU A 51 22.32 25.17 14.82
CA GLU A 51 23.24 24.09 14.52
C GLU A 51 22.54 22.76 14.79
N GLU A 52 22.48 21.91 13.77
CA GLU A 52 21.98 20.55 13.87
C GLU A 52 22.83 19.80 14.91
N HIS A 53 22.26 19.53 16.08
CA HIS A 53 22.88 18.76 17.16
C HIS A 53 22.09 17.46 17.35
N GLU A 54 22.74 16.42 17.89
CA GLU A 54 22.08 15.14 18.15
C GLU A 54 20.76 15.31 18.91
N GLY A 55 19.67 14.82 18.31
CA GLY A 55 18.32 14.94 18.85
C GLY A 55 17.48 16.12 18.33
N SER A 56 18.03 17.02 17.50
CA SER A 56 17.24 18.06 16.81
C SER A 56 16.10 17.45 15.99
N PHE A 57 16.39 16.39 15.23
CA PHE A 57 15.43 15.66 14.40
C PHE A 57 14.58 14.63 15.17
N ALA A 58 14.87 14.37 16.44
CA ALA A 58 14.13 13.42 17.27
C ALA A 58 12.95 14.07 18.01
N ARG A 59 12.79 15.39 17.90
CA ARG A 59 11.68 16.14 18.53
C ARG A 59 10.48 16.13 17.59
N THR A 60 9.28 16.14 18.19
CA THR A 60 8.07 16.47 17.44
C THR A 60 8.18 17.91 16.94
N ASP A 61 8.18 18.10 15.63
CA ASP A 61 8.18 19.43 15.01
C ASP A 61 6.78 20.05 15.18
N PRO A 62 6.63 21.12 15.99
CA PRO A 62 5.33 21.74 16.21
C PRO A 62 4.77 22.45 14.97
N SER A 63 5.55 22.60 13.90
CA SER A 63 5.05 23.09 12.60
C SER A 63 4.41 21.99 11.76
N VAL A 64 4.69 20.71 12.06
CA VAL A 64 4.00 19.55 11.47
C VAL A 64 2.72 19.31 12.27
N GLU A 65 1.76 20.22 12.12
CA GLU A 65 0.40 19.99 12.59
C GLU A 65 -0.35 19.21 11.52
N VAL A 66 -0.68 17.95 11.81
CA VAL A 66 -1.78 17.29 11.11
C VAL A 66 -3.05 17.91 11.68
N GLU A 67 -3.55 18.98 11.04
CA GLU A 67 -4.81 19.62 11.41
C GLU A 67 -5.96 18.61 11.34
N TYR A 68 -6.28 18.00 12.47
CA TYR A 68 -7.58 17.40 12.72
C TYR A 68 -8.42 18.52 13.31
N GLN A 69 -9.27 19.16 12.50
CA GLN A 69 -10.13 20.25 12.97
C GLN A 69 -10.89 19.81 14.24
N GLU A 70 -10.57 20.40 15.39
CA GLU A 70 -11.26 20.21 16.68
C GLU A 70 -12.62 20.95 16.74
N HIS A 71 -13.13 21.39 15.61
CA HIS A 71 -14.53 21.77 15.49
C HIS A 71 -15.36 20.51 15.25
N ASP A 72 -16.61 20.50 15.75
CA ASP A 72 -17.62 19.45 15.59
C ASP A 72 -17.26 18.52 14.43
N LEU A 73 -17.12 17.21 14.71
CA LEU A 73 -16.94 16.12 13.73
C LEU A 73 -17.20 16.66 12.35
N PRO A 74 -16.21 16.73 11.43
CA PRO A 74 -16.37 17.46 10.19
C PRO A 74 -17.77 17.20 9.69
N SER A 75 -18.50 18.25 9.35
CA SER A 75 -19.75 18.12 8.61
C SER A 75 -19.43 17.50 7.24
N SER A 76 -18.72 16.36 7.18
CA SER A 76 -19.31 15.18 6.58
C SER A 76 -20.80 15.27 6.85
N THR A 77 -21.53 15.70 5.82
CA THR A 77 -22.84 15.14 5.57
C THR A 77 -22.66 13.67 5.95
N PRO A 78 -23.31 13.16 7.03
CA PRO A 78 -23.20 11.76 7.37
C PRO A 78 -23.37 11.07 6.05
N VAL A 79 -22.37 10.28 5.62
CA VAL A 79 -22.44 9.64 4.30
C VAL A 79 -23.77 8.92 4.34
N GLN A 80 -24.79 9.52 3.71
CA GLN A 80 -26.06 8.89 3.56
C GLN A 80 -25.67 7.86 2.55
N GLY A 81 -25.27 6.68 3.05
CA GLY A 81 -25.18 5.49 2.25
C GLY A 81 -26.45 5.53 1.42
N ARG A 82 -26.32 5.45 0.10
CA ARG A 82 -27.40 5.74 -0.85
C ARG A 82 -28.56 4.74 -0.75
N GLY A 83 -28.86 4.18 0.43
CA GLY A 83 -29.87 3.17 0.68
C GLY A 83 -29.70 1.95 -0.21
N GLY A 84 -28.47 1.58 -0.57
CA GLY A 84 -28.20 0.48 -1.51
C GLY A 84 -28.32 0.81 -3.00
N LEU A 85 -28.52 2.08 -3.40
CA LEU A 85 -28.42 2.50 -4.80
C LEU A 85 -26.95 2.71 -5.22
N HIS A 86 -26.18 1.62 -5.27
CA HIS A 86 -24.90 1.61 -5.98
C HIS A 86 -25.17 1.60 -7.49
N PHE A 87 -24.87 2.70 -8.16
CA PHE A 87 -25.08 2.83 -9.61
C PHE A 87 -24.00 2.14 -10.45
N LYS A 88 -22.85 1.81 -9.86
CA LYS A 88 -21.75 1.11 -10.54
C LYS A 88 -21.74 -0.36 -10.10
N ARG A 89 -21.70 -1.29 -11.06
CA ARG A 89 -21.53 -2.73 -10.77
C ARG A 89 -20.21 -2.97 -10.05
N THR A 90 -20.17 -3.90 -9.11
CA THR A 90 -18.97 -4.22 -8.30
C THR A 90 -17.74 -4.49 -9.16
N LEU A 91 -17.84 -5.29 -10.23
CA LEU A 91 -16.66 -5.55 -11.09
C LEU A 91 -16.12 -4.28 -11.77
N ALA A 92 -16.99 -3.31 -12.09
CA ALA A 92 -16.56 -2.06 -12.69
C ALA A 92 -15.84 -1.13 -11.70
N SER A 93 -15.90 -1.37 -10.38
CA SER A 93 -15.08 -0.64 -9.40
C SER A 93 -13.64 -1.14 -9.33
N PHE A 94 -13.31 -2.28 -9.95
CA PHE A 94 -11.94 -2.78 -10.07
C PHE A 94 -11.17 -2.20 -11.27
N SER A 95 -11.87 -1.51 -12.18
CA SER A 95 -11.23 -0.89 -13.35
C SER A 95 -10.22 0.19 -12.92
N LEU A 96 -9.09 0.22 -13.62
CA LEU A 96 -8.05 1.25 -13.51
C LEU A 96 -8.02 2.14 -14.76
N GLU A 97 -9.07 2.15 -15.57
CA GLU A 97 -9.18 3.00 -16.74
C GLU A 97 -8.93 4.47 -16.41
N GLY A 98 -8.04 5.09 -17.20
CA GLY A 98 -7.67 6.50 -17.03
C GLY A 98 -6.80 6.78 -15.81
N ARG A 99 -6.34 5.75 -15.09
CA ARG A 99 -5.31 5.86 -14.05
C ARG A 99 -3.91 5.70 -14.64
N VAL A 100 -2.93 6.36 -14.04
CA VAL A 100 -1.51 6.16 -14.33
C VAL A 100 -0.83 5.52 -13.12
N GLY A 101 -0.25 4.34 -13.32
CA GLY A 101 0.49 3.59 -12.31
C GLY A 101 2.00 3.62 -12.51
N VAL A 102 2.75 3.75 -11.42
CA VAL A 102 4.21 3.54 -11.42
C VAL A 102 4.51 2.22 -10.72
N VAL A 103 5.31 1.36 -11.35
CA VAL A 103 5.73 0.07 -10.77
C VAL A 103 7.25 -0.01 -10.74
N THR A 104 7.85 0.01 -9.54
CA THR A 104 9.30 -0.19 -9.39
C THR A 104 9.64 -1.67 -9.38
N GLY A 105 10.81 -2.04 -9.93
CA GLY A 105 11.19 -3.45 -10.11
C GLY A 105 10.31 -4.16 -11.16
N GLY A 106 9.73 -3.41 -12.09
CA GLY A 106 8.73 -3.90 -13.02
C GLY A 106 9.29 -4.60 -14.26
N ALA A 107 10.61 -4.71 -14.44
CA ALA A 107 11.20 -5.40 -15.60
C ALA A 107 11.13 -6.92 -15.49
N ARG A 108 10.86 -7.49 -14.30
CA ARG A 108 10.83 -8.94 -14.10
C ARG A 108 10.04 -9.36 -12.87
N GLY A 109 9.82 -10.66 -12.74
CA GLY A 109 9.29 -11.28 -11.52
C GLY A 109 7.91 -10.73 -11.15
N LEU A 110 7.72 -10.46 -9.85
CA LEU A 110 6.43 -10.03 -9.32
C LEU A 110 6.03 -8.65 -9.82
N GLY A 111 6.97 -7.71 -9.89
CA GLY A 111 6.72 -6.35 -10.37
C GLY A 111 6.18 -6.34 -11.79
N LEU A 112 6.77 -7.15 -12.69
CA LEU A 112 6.27 -7.30 -14.06
C LEU A 112 4.83 -7.80 -14.09
N VAL A 113 4.49 -8.85 -13.34
CA VAL A 113 3.13 -9.41 -13.32
C VAL A 113 2.12 -8.44 -12.73
N MET A 114 2.52 -7.63 -11.76
CA MET A 114 1.67 -6.56 -11.25
C MET A 114 1.49 -5.41 -12.25
N SER A 115 2.53 -5.06 -13.02
CA SER A 115 2.41 -4.14 -14.16
C SER A 115 1.41 -4.67 -15.20
N GLN A 116 1.49 -5.97 -15.52
CA GLN A 116 0.55 -6.63 -16.44
C GLN A 116 -0.89 -6.55 -15.91
N ALA A 117 -1.10 -6.80 -14.62
CA ALA A 117 -2.41 -6.70 -13.99
C ALA A 117 -2.99 -5.29 -14.11
N MET A 118 -2.17 -4.26 -13.88
CA MET A 118 -2.60 -2.87 -13.99
C MET A 118 -2.97 -2.50 -15.43
N VAL A 119 -2.15 -2.91 -16.41
CA VAL A 119 -2.41 -2.66 -17.84
C VAL A 119 -3.67 -3.37 -18.33
N ILE A 120 -3.83 -4.66 -18.01
CA ILE A 120 -5.02 -5.44 -18.38
C ILE A 120 -6.29 -4.88 -17.69
N SER A 121 -6.13 -4.20 -16.56
CA SER A 121 -7.21 -3.49 -15.87
C SER A 121 -7.46 -2.06 -16.42
N GLY A 122 -6.76 -1.63 -17.47
CA GLY A 122 -6.97 -0.37 -18.19
C GLY A 122 -6.07 0.80 -17.77
N ALA A 123 -5.10 0.58 -16.87
CA ALA A 123 -4.18 1.64 -16.45
C ALA A 123 -3.06 1.88 -17.47
N ASP A 124 -2.70 3.14 -17.66
CA ASP A 124 -1.41 3.50 -18.23
C ASP A 124 -0.32 3.19 -17.18
N VAL A 125 0.83 2.62 -17.56
CA VAL A 125 1.86 2.16 -16.61
C VAL A 125 3.26 2.63 -16.98
N ALA A 126 3.96 3.21 -16.01
CA ALA A 126 5.39 3.46 -16.06
C ALA A 126 6.13 2.35 -15.31
N ILE A 127 6.85 1.51 -16.05
CA ILE A 127 7.75 0.50 -15.50
C ILE A 127 9.08 1.17 -15.14
N VAL A 128 9.48 1.06 -13.88
CA VAL A 128 10.77 1.59 -13.41
C VAL A 128 11.65 0.44 -12.95
N ASP A 129 12.86 0.35 -13.49
CA ASP A 129 13.82 -0.69 -13.10
C ASP A 129 15.26 -0.19 -13.24
N LEU A 130 16.19 -0.87 -12.58
CA LEU A 130 17.62 -0.62 -12.78
C LEU A 130 18.05 -1.10 -14.17
N ASN A 131 17.41 -2.13 -14.71
CA ASN A 131 17.63 -2.60 -16.08
C ASN A 131 16.58 -2.00 -17.05
N LYS A 132 16.90 -0.82 -17.59
CA LYS A 132 16.01 -0.10 -18.52
C LYS A 132 15.75 -0.88 -19.82
N GLU A 133 16.73 -1.62 -20.33
CA GLU A 133 16.60 -2.36 -21.58
C GLU A 133 15.58 -3.49 -21.45
N GLU A 134 15.64 -4.26 -20.35
CA GLU A 134 14.64 -5.29 -20.08
C GLU A 134 13.27 -4.66 -19.80
N ALA A 135 13.20 -3.53 -19.07
CA ALA A 135 11.95 -2.80 -18.87
C ALA A 135 11.32 -2.36 -20.20
N GLN A 136 12.12 -1.87 -21.15
CA GLN A 136 11.65 -1.47 -22.49
C GLN A 136 11.11 -2.66 -23.27
N LYS A 137 11.84 -3.78 -23.26
CA LYS A 137 11.39 -5.02 -23.88
C LYS A 137 10.05 -5.48 -23.30
N GLN A 138 9.93 -5.54 -21.99
CA GLN A 138 8.70 -5.94 -21.31
C GLN A 138 7.53 -4.99 -21.58
N ALA A 139 7.77 -3.68 -21.64
CA ALA A 139 6.77 -2.71 -22.02
C ALA A 139 6.23 -2.96 -23.45
N MET A 140 7.11 -3.26 -24.40
CA MET A 140 6.71 -3.60 -25.78
C MET A 140 5.91 -4.91 -25.83
N GLU A 141 6.41 -5.97 -25.20
CA GLU A 141 5.76 -7.29 -25.17
C GLU A 141 4.36 -7.21 -24.53
N LEU A 142 4.22 -6.46 -23.43
CA LEU A 142 2.93 -6.23 -22.77
C LEU A 142 1.94 -5.50 -23.67
N MET A 143 2.40 -4.46 -24.36
CA MET A 143 1.59 -3.70 -25.31
C MET A 143 1.13 -4.55 -26.50
N GLU A 144 2.01 -5.40 -27.04
CA GLU A 144 1.67 -6.34 -28.10
C GLU A 144 0.66 -7.39 -27.63
N SER A 145 0.86 -7.97 -26.45
CA SER A 145 -0.07 -8.93 -25.87
C SER A 145 -1.45 -8.33 -25.64
N PHE A 146 -1.50 -7.11 -25.07
CA PHE A 146 -2.75 -6.40 -24.82
C PHE A 146 -3.53 -6.17 -26.11
N LYS A 147 -2.88 -5.67 -27.17
CA LYS A 147 -3.52 -5.43 -28.47
C LYS A 147 -4.00 -6.72 -29.12
N ARG A 148 -3.22 -7.81 -29.02
CA ARG A 148 -3.58 -9.12 -29.57
C ARG A 148 -4.80 -9.71 -28.88
N GLU A 149 -4.87 -9.61 -27.55
CA GLU A 149 -5.95 -10.17 -26.74
C GLU A 149 -7.21 -9.29 -26.74
N ASN A 150 -7.06 -7.99 -27.05
CA ASN A 150 -8.15 -7.01 -27.06
C ASN A 150 -8.21 -6.22 -28.39
N PRO A 151 -8.46 -6.90 -29.53
CA PRO A 151 -8.41 -6.27 -30.87
C PRO A 151 -9.45 -5.16 -31.10
N GLY A 152 -10.45 -5.03 -30.21
CA GLY A 152 -11.48 -3.98 -30.24
C GLY A 152 -11.42 -3.01 -29.06
N ALA A 153 -10.32 -2.95 -28.31
CA ALA A 153 -10.19 -2.03 -27.19
C ALA A 153 -10.32 -0.57 -27.65
N GLU A 154 -11.30 0.16 -27.11
CA GLU A 154 -11.51 1.58 -27.42
C GLU A 154 -10.32 2.45 -27.00
N LYS A 155 -9.67 2.08 -25.89
CA LYS A 155 -8.43 2.70 -25.41
C LYS A 155 -7.37 1.64 -25.23
N VAL A 156 -6.22 1.85 -25.86
CA VAL A 156 -5.01 1.08 -25.62
C VAL A 156 -4.21 1.78 -24.51
N PRO A 157 -3.88 1.10 -23.41
CA PRO A 157 -3.04 1.66 -22.37
C PRO A 157 -1.68 2.10 -22.90
N LYS A 158 -1.06 3.11 -22.29
CA LYS A 158 0.31 3.52 -22.55
C LYS A 158 1.23 2.85 -21.54
N VAL A 159 2.24 2.12 -22.03
CA VAL A 159 3.30 1.55 -21.17
C VAL A 159 4.65 2.16 -21.54
N THR A 160 5.35 2.73 -20.57
CA THR A 160 6.70 3.29 -20.73
C THR A 160 7.69 2.62 -19.79
N ALA A 161 8.97 2.72 -20.11
CA ALA A 161 10.04 2.11 -19.36
C ALA A 161 11.11 3.15 -18.99
N HIS A 162 11.44 3.20 -17.71
CA HIS A 162 12.32 4.19 -17.14
C HIS A 162 13.41 3.56 -16.28
N TYR A 163 14.53 4.25 -16.18
CA TYR A 163 15.65 3.87 -15.32
C TYR A 163 15.50 4.56 -13.96
N ALA A 164 15.70 3.81 -12.88
CA ALA A 164 16.07 4.43 -11.60
C ALA A 164 16.86 3.45 -10.72
N ASP A 165 17.88 3.96 -10.04
CA ASP A 165 18.32 3.36 -8.80
C ASP A 165 17.37 3.84 -7.69
N VAL A 166 16.50 2.94 -7.22
CA VAL A 166 15.51 3.28 -6.21
C VAL A 166 16.14 3.76 -4.89
N SER A 167 17.40 3.42 -4.62
CA SER A 167 18.11 3.83 -3.41
C SER A 167 18.75 5.23 -3.49
N SER A 168 18.72 5.89 -4.65
CA SER A 168 19.23 7.26 -4.83
C SER A 168 18.07 8.24 -4.95
N GLN A 169 18.02 9.22 -4.04
CA GLN A 169 17.01 10.27 -4.06
C GLN A 169 17.01 11.04 -5.39
N GLU A 170 18.18 11.42 -5.89
CA GLU A 170 18.32 12.16 -7.15
C GLU A 170 17.80 11.34 -8.34
N SER A 171 18.08 10.04 -8.36
CA SER A 171 17.55 9.14 -9.39
C SER A 171 16.03 9.02 -9.32
N VAL A 172 15.44 9.00 -8.12
CA VAL A 172 13.99 8.95 -7.92
C VAL A 172 13.32 10.25 -8.36
N GLU A 173 13.87 11.40 -7.98
CA GLU A 173 13.34 12.71 -8.38
C GLU A 173 13.36 12.89 -9.90
N ALA A 174 14.46 12.51 -10.55
CA ALA A 174 14.60 12.57 -12.00
C ALA A 174 13.57 11.68 -12.72
N VAL A 175 13.38 10.44 -12.27
CA VAL A 175 12.45 9.51 -12.94
C VAL A 175 10.99 9.91 -12.72
N ILE A 176 10.63 10.44 -11.55
CA ILE A 176 9.27 10.93 -11.29
C ILE A 176 8.93 12.10 -12.22
N ALA A 177 9.87 13.03 -12.41
CA ALA A 177 9.70 14.14 -13.35
C ALA A 177 9.53 13.65 -14.81
N GLU A 178 10.31 12.65 -15.22
CA GLU A 178 10.19 12.01 -16.55
C GLU A 178 8.81 11.36 -16.74
N ILE A 179 8.34 10.60 -15.75
CA ILE A 179 7.03 9.94 -15.80
C ILE A 179 5.89 10.97 -15.88
N ILE A 180 5.93 12.02 -15.07
CA ILE A 180 4.92 13.09 -15.10
C ILE A 180 4.92 13.79 -16.46
N LYS A 181 6.09 14.02 -17.06
CA LYS A 181 6.18 14.59 -18.41
C LYS A 181 5.55 13.67 -19.46
N ASP A 182 5.77 12.36 -19.37
CA ASP A 182 5.29 11.40 -20.36
C ASP A 182 3.80 11.06 -20.21
N HIS A 183 3.30 10.96 -18.97
CA HIS A 183 1.92 10.51 -18.68
C HIS A 183 1.00 11.64 -18.21
N GLY A 184 1.54 12.81 -17.89
CA GLY A 184 0.82 13.98 -17.37
C GLY A 184 0.49 13.92 -15.88
N LYS A 185 0.50 12.73 -15.27
CA LYS A 185 0.14 12.52 -13.86
C LYS A 185 0.59 11.15 -13.35
N ILE A 186 0.57 10.98 -12.03
CA ILE A 186 0.65 9.68 -11.35
C ILE A 186 -0.56 9.57 -10.41
N ASP A 187 -1.28 8.44 -10.45
CA ASP A 187 -2.41 8.16 -9.56
C ASP A 187 -2.12 6.99 -8.61
N ASN A 188 -1.29 6.03 -9.07
CA ASN A 188 -1.01 4.79 -8.36
C ASN A 188 0.49 4.50 -8.28
N LEU A 189 0.94 3.90 -7.18
CA LEU A 189 2.32 3.46 -6.97
C LEU A 189 2.36 2.01 -6.48
N VAL A 190 3.22 1.19 -7.07
CA VAL A 190 3.56 -0.15 -6.60
C VAL A 190 5.08 -0.23 -6.39
N THR A 191 5.53 -0.41 -5.14
CA THR A 191 6.96 -0.55 -4.83
C THR A 191 7.34 -2.02 -4.76
N SER A 192 7.76 -2.58 -5.90
CA SER A 192 8.17 -4.00 -6.01
C SER A 192 9.67 -4.20 -6.16
N ALA A 193 10.47 -3.14 -6.35
CA ALA A 193 11.91 -3.23 -6.34
C ALA A 193 12.40 -3.77 -4.99
N GLY A 194 13.24 -4.79 -5.03
CA GLY A 194 13.69 -5.49 -3.84
C GLY A 194 14.46 -6.75 -4.17
N PHE A 195 15.28 -7.18 -3.24
CA PHE A 195 15.98 -8.46 -3.32
C PHE A 195 16.15 -9.04 -1.92
N THR A 196 16.32 -10.36 -1.88
CA THR A 196 16.67 -11.12 -0.68
C THR A 196 18.00 -11.81 -0.90
N GLU A 197 18.74 -12.06 0.17
CA GLU A 197 19.93 -12.89 0.17
C GLU A 197 19.92 -13.77 1.41
N ASN A 198 20.33 -15.02 1.23
CA ASN A 198 20.48 -15.96 2.33
C ASN A 198 21.92 -15.91 2.83
N PHE A 199 22.10 -15.34 4.03
CA PHE A 199 23.37 -15.27 4.74
C PHE A 199 23.13 -15.60 6.21
N GLU A 200 24.01 -16.40 6.80
CA GLU A 200 24.11 -16.48 8.26
C GLU A 200 24.44 -15.10 8.83
N ALA A 201 23.75 -14.69 9.89
CA ALA A 201 23.82 -13.33 10.40
C ALA A 201 25.25 -12.89 10.77
N ILE A 202 26.06 -13.79 11.34
CA ILE A 202 27.45 -13.52 11.72
C ILE A 202 28.39 -13.34 10.51
N ASN A 203 27.99 -13.82 9.34
CA ASN A 203 28.80 -13.83 8.12
C ASN A 203 28.25 -12.89 7.04
N TYR A 204 27.16 -12.15 7.30
CA TYR A 204 26.56 -11.26 6.32
C TYR A 204 27.38 -9.97 6.21
N PRO A 205 28.02 -9.66 5.06
CA PRO A 205 28.80 -8.43 4.93
C PRO A 205 27.95 -7.17 5.10
N ILE A 206 28.39 -6.23 5.94
CA ILE A 206 27.63 -5.03 6.29
C ILE A 206 27.23 -4.19 5.08
N GLU A 207 28.07 -4.10 4.05
CA GLU A 207 27.75 -3.34 2.83
C GLU A 207 26.61 -3.97 2.03
N ARG A 208 26.47 -5.31 2.08
CA ARG A 208 25.33 -6.00 1.47
C ARG A 208 24.05 -5.74 2.26
N VAL A 209 24.13 -5.69 3.59
CA VAL A 209 23.01 -5.33 4.47
C VAL A 209 22.53 -3.91 4.17
N ARG A 210 23.45 -2.95 4.08
CA ARG A 210 23.14 -1.55 3.71
C ARG A 210 22.49 -1.46 2.34
N LYS A 211 23.04 -2.17 1.34
CA LYS A 211 22.44 -2.24 0.01
C LYS A 211 21.02 -2.84 0.03
N LEU A 212 20.81 -3.91 0.81
CA LEU A 212 19.52 -4.54 0.96
C LEU A 212 18.50 -3.57 1.57
N TRP A 213 18.92 -2.83 2.60
CA TRP A 213 18.09 -1.81 3.24
C TRP A 213 17.77 -0.66 2.27
N GLY A 214 18.79 -0.11 1.62
CA GLY A 214 18.63 1.00 0.66
C GLY A 214 17.67 0.69 -0.47
N VAL A 215 17.69 -0.55 -0.99
CA VAL A 215 16.75 -0.94 -2.06
C VAL A 215 15.35 -1.23 -1.53
N ASN A 216 15.21 -2.04 -0.46
CA ASN A 216 13.89 -2.49 -0.01
C ASN A 216 13.14 -1.42 0.79
N VAL A 217 13.82 -0.70 1.68
CA VAL A 217 13.22 0.24 2.63
C VAL A 217 13.32 1.65 2.09
N ASP A 218 14.53 2.17 1.89
CA ASP A 218 14.73 3.56 1.48
C ASP A 218 14.12 3.80 0.10
N GLY A 219 14.31 2.87 -0.84
CA GLY A 219 13.68 2.98 -2.16
C GLY A 219 12.15 2.92 -2.15
N THR A 220 11.54 2.20 -1.20
CA THR A 220 10.08 2.27 -1.01
C THR A 220 9.68 3.65 -0.49
N TYR A 221 10.40 4.16 0.51
CA TYR A 221 10.13 5.46 1.11
C TYR A 221 10.29 6.62 0.12
N LEU A 222 11.40 6.66 -0.63
CA LEU A 222 11.71 7.72 -1.60
C LEU A 222 10.65 7.83 -2.70
N PHE A 223 10.23 6.71 -3.28
CA PHE A 223 9.14 6.71 -4.26
C PHE A 223 7.81 7.14 -3.63
N ALA A 224 7.51 6.67 -2.41
CA ALA A 224 6.27 7.01 -1.72
C ALA A 224 6.17 8.51 -1.48
N ILE A 225 7.21 9.16 -0.94
CA ILE A 225 7.18 10.61 -0.67
C ILE A 225 7.11 11.41 -1.98
N ALA A 226 7.79 10.99 -3.04
CA ALA A 226 7.78 11.70 -4.31
C ALA A 226 6.39 11.65 -4.97
N VAL A 227 5.74 10.48 -4.96
CA VAL A 227 4.37 10.34 -5.48
C VAL A 227 3.35 11.04 -4.57
N ALA A 228 3.50 10.97 -3.24
CA ALA A 228 2.62 11.66 -2.30
C ALA A 228 2.66 13.17 -2.49
N LYS A 229 3.87 13.77 -2.62
CA LYS A 229 4.05 15.19 -2.95
C LYS A 229 3.29 15.56 -4.23
N HIS A 230 3.48 14.80 -5.30
CA HIS A 230 2.76 15.02 -6.56
C HIS A 230 1.23 14.97 -6.39
N LEU A 231 0.71 13.96 -5.68
CA LEU A 231 -0.74 13.80 -5.42
C LEU A 231 -1.33 14.96 -4.60
N MET A 232 -0.61 15.39 -3.56
CA MET A 232 -1.02 16.51 -2.70
C MET A 232 -0.98 17.84 -3.46
N GLU A 233 0.06 18.11 -4.25
CA GLU A 233 0.19 19.33 -5.07
C GLU A 233 -0.97 19.49 -6.05
N ARG A 234 -1.38 18.38 -6.69
CA ARG A 234 -2.52 18.39 -7.63
C ARG A 234 -3.88 18.21 -6.94
N LYS A 235 -3.91 18.09 -5.60
CA LYS A 235 -5.11 17.86 -4.78
C LYS A 235 -5.94 16.66 -5.27
N ALA A 236 -5.28 15.54 -5.57
CA ALA A 236 -5.92 14.33 -6.06
C ALA A 236 -5.72 13.16 -5.08
N PRO A 237 -6.74 12.29 -4.92
CA PRO A 237 -6.57 11.04 -4.19
C PRO A 237 -5.65 10.09 -4.97
N GLY A 238 -5.07 9.13 -4.28
CA GLY A 238 -4.23 8.10 -4.89
C GLY A 238 -4.17 6.81 -4.10
N ALA A 239 -3.54 5.80 -4.68
CA ALA A 239 -3.39 4.49 -4.04
C ALA A 239 -1.96 3.97 -4.19
N MET A 240 -1.36 3.58 -3.07
CA MET A 240 -0.03 3.00 -3.01
C MET A 240 -0.11 1.58 -2.48
N VAL A 241 0.67 0.69 -3.10
CA VAL A 241 0.79 -0.71 -2.73
C VAL A 241 2.27 -1.04 -2.55
N PHE A 242 2.69 -1.29 -1.33
CA PHE A 242 4.06 -1.71 -1.05
C PHE A 242 4.15 -3.22 -1.02
N ILE A 243 5.21 -3.76 -1.64
CA ILE A 243 5.44 -5.19 -1.63
C ILE A 243 6.25 -5.55 -0.37
N GLY A 244 5.52 -5.99 0.64
CA GLY A 244 6.05 -6.58 1.85
C GLY A 244 6.55 -8.00 1.62
N SER A 245 6.30 -8.86 2.60
CA SER A 245 6.56 -10.30 2.53
C SER A 245 5.95 -10.95 3.76
N MET A 246 5.57 -12.23 3.65
CA MET A 246 5.34 -13.06 4.84
C MET A 246 6.54 -13.02 5.80
N SER A 247 7.77 -12.90 5.27
CA SER A 247 9.02 -12.78 6.02
C SER A 247 9.10 -11.53 6.92
N GLY A 248 8.25 -10.54 6.67
CA GLY A 248 8.10 -9.38 7.56
C GLY A 248 7.14 -9.63 8.74
N ALA A 249 6.41 -10.74 8.75
CA ALA A 249 5.54 -11.18 9.85
C ALA A 249 6.08 -12.40 10.61
N VAL A 250 6.84 -13.26 9.93
CA VAL A 250 7.35 -14.52 10.51
C VAL A 250 8.82 -14.73 10.19
N VAL A 251 9.46 -15.63 10.93
CA VAL A 251 10.82 -16.09 10.65
C VAL A 251 10.77 -17.32 9.76
N ASN A 252 11.39 -17.27 8.59
CA ASN A 252 11.45 -18.39 7.66
C ASN A 252 12.52 -19.41 8.11
N VAL A 253 12.11 -20.63 8.42
CA VAL A 253 13.01 -21.75 8.72
C VAL A 253 13.03 -22.72 7.53
N PRO A 254 14.19 -23.24 7.10
CA PRO A 254 15.54 -23.08 7.66
C PRO A 254 16.38 -21.95 7.02
N GLN A 255 15.77 -20.83 6.61
CA GLN A 255 16.45 -19.82 5.79
C GLN A 255 17.08 -18.68 6.61
N PRO A 256 18.40 -18.53 6.64
CA PRO A 256 19.03 -17.42 7.34
C PRO A 256 18.98 -16.15 6.48
N GLN A 257 18.11 -15.20 6.85
CA GLN A 257 17.90 -13.94 6.10
C GLN A 257 17.44 -12.78 7.00
N ALA A 258 17.98 -12.70 8.22
CA ALA A 258 17.50 -11.78 9.25
C ALA A 258 17.37 -10.30 8.78
N PRO A 259 18.33 -9.70 8.05
CA PRO A 259 18.17 -8.33 7.54
C PRO A 259 17.03 -8.18 6.52
N TYR A 260 16.75 -9.19 5.71
CA TYR A 260 15.61 -9.17 4.80
C TYR A 260 14.27 -9.17 5.55
N ASN A 261 14.15 -10.01 6.58
CA ASN A 261 12.95 -10.04 7.43
C ASN A 261 12.72 -8.69 8.11
N ALA A 262 13.79 -8.10 8.66
CA ALA A 262 13.74 -6.76 9.26
C ALA A 262 13.32 -5.68 8.24
N ALA A 263 13.92 -5.68 7.05
CA ALA A 263 13.58 -4.73 5.99
C ALA A 263 12.11 -4.86 5.55
N LYS A 264 11.58 -6.08 5.39
CA LYS A 264 10.17 -6.29 5.02
C LYS A 264 9.21 -5.99 6.17
N ALA A 265 9.61 -6.18 7.43
CA ALA A 265 8.86 -5.68 8.58
C ALA A 265 8.80 -4.13 8.60
N ALA A 266 9.93 -3.47 8.30
CA ALA A 266 9.99 -2.01 8.18
C ALA A 266 9.07 -1.49 7.08
N VAL A 267 9.07 -2.10 5.89
CA VAL A 267 8.15 -1.73 4.78
C VAL A 267 6.67 -1.86 5.20
N ARG A 268 6.32 -2.93 5.92
CA ARG A 268 4.94 -3.13 6.41
C ARG A 268 4.51 -2.05 7.38
N HIS A 269 5.38 -1.72 8.33
CA HIS A 269 5.08 -0.70 9.34
C HIS A 269 5.09 0.71 8.73
N LEU A 270 6.02 0.98 7.80
CA LEU A 270 6.05 2.22 7.03
C LEU A 270 4.73 2.47 6.30
N ALA A 271 4.17 1.46 5.64
CA ALA A 271 2.85 1.59 5.01
C ALA A 271 1.74 1.98 6.00
N SER A 272 1.79 1.44 7.21
CA SER A 272 0.81 1.75 8.26
C SER A 272 0.93 3.20 8.74
N SER A 273 2.16 3.69 8.96
CA SER A 273 2.40 5.09 9.33
C SER A 273 1.95 6.04 8.24
N LEU A 274 2.36 5.81 6.99
CA LEU A 274 2.01 6.65 5.86
C LEU A 274 0.51 6.62 5.54
N ALA A 275 -0.17 5.50 5.79
CA ALA A 275 -1.63 5.40 5.67
C ALA A 275 -2.36 6.34 6.64
N VAL A 276 -1.82 6.54 7.85
CA VAL A 276 -2.38 7.48 8.84
C VAL A 276 -2.02 8.91 8.46
N GLU A 277 -0.73 9.16 8.20
CA GLU A 277 -0.23 10.50 7.89
C GLU A 277 -0.92 11.12 6.67
N TRP A 278 -1.20 10.33 5.63
CA TRP A 278 -1.73 10.85 4.36
C TRP A 278 -3.24 10.60 4.16
N ALA A 279 -3.94 10.10 5.17
CA ALA A 279 -5.38 9.89 5.13
C ALA A 279 -6.14 11.19 4.80
N HIS A 280 -5.71 12.32 5.37
CA HIS A 280 -6.30 13.63 5.14
C HIS A 280 -6.23 14.09 3.66
N ALA A 281 -5.25 13.58 2.90
CA ALA A 281 -5.07 13.88 1.48
C ALA A 281 -5.80 12.89 0.55
N GLY A 282 -6.56 11.93 1.09
CA GLY A 282 -7.22 10.88 0.30
C GLY A 282 -6.24 9.91 -0.35
N ILE A 283 -5.02 9.78 0.19
CA ILE A 283 -4.00 8.83 -0.27
C ILE A 283 -4.10 7.58 0.59
N ARG A 284 -4.31 6.44 -0.06
CA ARG A 284 -4.36 5.13 0.62
C ARG A 284 -3.03 4.43 0.45
N VAL A 285 -2.50 3.86 1.53
CA VAL A 285 -1.24 3.09 1.51
C VAL A 285 -1.50 1.72 2.09
N ASN A 286 -1.28 0.67 1.30
CA ASN A 286 -1.50 -0.73 1.71
C ASN A 286 -0.31 -1.60 1.35
N VAL A 287 -0.29 -2.81 1.87
CA VAL A 287 0.76 -3.80 1.66
C VAL A 287 0.17 -5.03 1.02
N ILE A 288 0.91 -5.62 0.08
CA ILE A 288 0.75 -7.03 -0.28
C ILE A 288 1.96 -7.76 0.28
N SER A 289 1.71 -8.83 1.05
CA SER A 289 2.74 -9.71 1.61
C SER A 289 2.67 -11.09 0.94
N PRO A 290 3.43 -11.32 -0.15
CA PRO A 290 3.51 -12.62 -0.78
C PRO A 290 4.15 -13.67 0.13
N GLY A 291 3.74 -14.93 -0.04
CA GLY A 291 4.46 -16.10 0.43
C GLY A 291 5.56 -16.56 -0.54
N TYR A 292 5.88 -17.86 -0.53
CA TYR A 292 6.77 -18.43 -1.55
C TYR A 292 6.09 -18.42 -2.91
N MET A 293 6.65 -17.65 -3.84
CA MET A 293 6.18 -17.52 -5.23
C MET A 293 7.14 -18.21 -6.20
N LEU A 294 6.58 -18.95 -7.16
CA LEU A 294 7.32 -19.64 -8.23
C LEU A 294 7.77 -18.69 -9.34
N THR A 295 8.58 -17.70 -8.99
CA THR A 295 9.27 -16.85 -9.97
C THR A 295 10.31 -17.66 -10.76
N ALA A 296 10.76 -17.14 -11.91
CA ALA A 296 11.80 -17.79 -12.71
C ALA A 296 13.09 -18.10 -11.89
N LEU A 297 13.49 -17.19 -11.01
CA LEU A 297 14.65 -17.39 -10.12
C LEU A 297 14.37 -18.48 -9.08
N THR A 298 13.23 -18.41 -8.41
CA THR A 298 12.85 -19.40 -7.39
C THR A 298 12.74 -20.79 -8.01
N LYS A 299 12.14 -20.91 -9.19
CA LYS A 299 12.02 -22.19 -9.90
C LYS A 299 13.40 -22.81 -10.17
N LYS A 300 14.37 -22.02 -10.66
CA LYS A 300 15.74 -22.50 -10.88
C LYS A 300 16.38 -23.04 -9.60
N ILE A 301 16.26 -22.30 -8.49
CA ILE A 301 16.80 -22.72 -7.18
C ILE A 301 16.16 -24.03 -6.71
N LEU A 302 14.84 -24.18 -6.88
CA LEU A 302 14.11 -25.36 -6.43
C LEU A 302 14.33 -26.58 -7.33
N ASP A 303 14.60 -26.38 -8.62
CA ASP A 303 14.98 -27.45 -9.53
C ASP A 303 16.38 -28.00 -9.17
N GLU A 304 17.28 -27.15 -8.66
CA GLU A 304 18.59 -27.54 -8.13
C GLU A 304 18.52 -28.12 -6.69
N ASN A 305 17.44 -27.87 -5.95
CA ASN A 305 17.25 -28.33 -4.57
C ASN A 305 15.81 -28.85 -4.31
N PRO A 306 15.50 -30.09 -4.72
CA PRO A 306 14.16 -30.65 -4.61
C PRO A 306 13.69 -30.88 -3.16
N ASP A 307 14.61 -31.11 -2.23
CA ASP A 307 14.28 -31.27 -0.81
C ASP A 307 13.78 -29.95 -0.20
N LEU A 308 14.40 -28.82 -0.56
CA LEU A 308 13.97 -27.49 -0.17
C LEU A 308 12.56 -27.19 -0.68
N LYS A 309 12.26 -27.58 -1.93
CA LYS A 309 10.91 -27.47 -2.51
C LYS A 309 9.88 -28.24 -1.69
N LYS A 310 10.20 -29.48 -1.32
CA LYS A 310 9.33 -30.33 -0.49
C LYS A 310 9.10 -29.72 0.89
N GLN A 311 10.16 -29.24 1.54
CA GLN A 311 10.09 -28.61 2.86
C GLN A 311 9.20 -27.37 2.84
N TRP A 312 9.43 -26.44 1.91
CA TRP A 312 8.62 -25.21 1.84
C TRP A 312 7.17 -25.51 1.52
N THR A 313 6.92 -26.42 0.56
CA THR A 313 5.56 -26.78 0.16
C THR A 313 4.79 -27.45 1.31
N ALA A 314 5.46 -28.27 2.12
CA ALA A 314 4.85 -28.93 3.27
C ALA A 314 4.39 -27.96 4.38
N LEU A 315 4.97 -26.75 4.42
CA LEU A 315 4.59 -25.70 5.35
C LEU A 315 3.49 -24.78 4.82
N ILE A 316 3.04 -24.96 3.57
CA ILE A 316 1.97 -24.14 2.98
C ILE A 316 0.66 -24.92 3.07
N PRO A 317 -0.37 -24.44 3.80
CA PRO A 317 -1.66 -25.12 3.91
C PRO A 317 -2.36 -25.44 2.59
N GLN A 318 -2.24 -24.57 1.58
CA GLN A 318 -2.75 -24.87 0.23
C GLN A 318 -1.99 -25.98 -0.51
N GLY A 319 -0.89 -26.50 0.06
CA GLY A 319 -0.09 -27.60 -0.50
C GLY A 319 0.66 -27.24 -1.78
N LYS A 320 0.80 -25.95 -2.09
CA LYS A 320 1.51 -25.45 -3.28
C LYS A 320 2.11 -24.08 -3.01
N MET A 321 3.19 -23.77 -3.71
CA MET A 321 3.68 -22.39 -3.82
C MET A 321 2.73 -21.56 -4.70
N GLY A 322 2.68 -20.26 -4.45
CA GLY A 322 1.90 -19.34 -5.29
C GLY A 322 2.57 -19.14 -6.65
N GLN A 323 1.75 -18.86 -7.65
CA GLN A 323 2.21 -18.35 -8.93
C GLN A 323 2.26 -16.81 -8.86
N PRO A 324 3.20 -16.14 -9.57
CA PRO A 324 3.20 -14.68 -9.64
C PRO A 324 1.83 -14.07 -9.99
N GLU A 325 1.05 -14.75 -10.84
CA GLU A 325 -0.29 -14.36 -11.29
C GLU A 325 -1.32 -14.31 -10.15
N ASP A 326 -1.09 -15.03 -9.04
CA ASP A 326 -1.95 -14.98 -7.85
C ASP A 326 -1.94 -13.59 -7.20
N LEU A 327 -0.98 -12.71 -7.56
CA LEU A 327 -0.91 -11.32 -7.09
C LEU A 327 -1.71 -10.32 -7.94
N MET A 328 -2.13 -10.70 -9.16
CA MET A 328 -2.77 -9.77 -10.10
C MET A 328 -4.07 -9.19 -9.52
N GLY A 329 -4.93 -10.06 -8.97
CA GLY A 329 -6.18 -9.62 -8.34
C GLY A 329 -5.95 -8.72 -7.13
N ALA A 330 -4.93 -9.01 -6.32
CA ALA A 330 -4.60 -8.25 -5.12
C ALA A 330 -4.13 -6.83 -5.45
N VAL A 331 -3.21 -6.68 -6.41
CA VAL A 331 -2.71 -5.35 -6.80
C VAL A 331 -3.79 -4.52 -7.48
N THR A 332 -4.62 -5.12 -8.35
CA THR A 332 -5.74 -4.41 -8.99
C THR A 332 -6.76 -3.97 -7.94
N TYR A 333 -7.13 -4.85 -7.00
CA TYR A 333 -8.06 -4.51 -5.92
C TYR A 333 -7.58 -3.28 -5.14
N LEU A 334 -6.38 -3.35 -4.56
CA LEU A 334 -5.84 -2.30 -3.68
C LEU A 334 -5.59 -0.98 -4.43
N SER A 335 -5.34 -1.06 -5.74
CA SER A 335 -5.15 0.08 -6.63
C SER A 335 -6.46 0.75 -7.09
N SER A 336 -7.60 0.09 -6.96
CA SER A 336 -8.87 0.52 -7.54
C SER A 336 -9.83 1.18 -6.54
N ASP A 337 -10.95 1.69 -7.04
CA ASP A 337 -12.02 2.25 -6.20
C ASP A 337 -12.72 1.17 -5.36
N ALA A 338 -12.58 -0.11 -5.72
CA ALA A 338 -13.08 -1.24 -4.92
C ALA A 338 -12.47 -1.28 -3.52
N ALA A 339 -11.26 -0.74 -3.34
CA ALA A 339 -10.57 -0.63 -2.06
C ALA A 339 -10.62 0.80 -1.48
N SER A 340 -11.60 1.63 -1.88
CA SER A 340 -11.70 3.05 -1.50
C SER A 340 -11.74 3.32 0.01
N TYR A 341 -12.13 2.33 0.84
CA TYR A 341 -12.11 2.43 2.30
C TYR A 341 -11.04 1.55 2.97
N VAL A 342 -10.06 1.07 2.20
CA VAL A 342 -8.96 0.22 2.68
C VAL A 342 -7.65 1.00 2.63
N THR A 343 -7.09 1.27 3.81
CA THR A 343 -5.77 1.88 4.01
C THR A 343 -5.11 1.27 5.25
N GLY A 344 -3.78 1.15 5.26
CA GLY A 344 -3.01 0.51 6.33
C GLY A 344 -3.12 -1.02 6.37
N ALA A 345 -3.76 -1.66 5.39
CA ALA A 345 -3.97 -3.10 5.39
C ALA A 345 -2.73 -3.86 4.88
N ASP A 346 -2.44 -5.02 5.50
CA ASP A 346 -1.51 -6.02 4.98
C ASP A 346 -2.27 -7.21 4.41
N LEU A 347 -2.36 -7.26 3.09
CA LEU A 347 -2.98 -8.37 2.37
C LEU A 347 -1.96 -9.49 2.15
N ARG A 348 -2.04 -10.52 2.99
CA ARG A 348 -1.22 -11.73 2.86
C ARG A 348 -1.70 -12.59 1.69
N VAL A 349 -0.79 -12.90 0.77
CA VAL A 349 -1.01 -13.82 -0.37
C VAL A 349 0.02 -14.94 -0.26
N ASP A 350 -0.15 -15.82 0.71
CA ASP A 350 0.89 -16.77 1.14
C ASP A 350 0.42 -18.23 1.22
N GLY A 351 -0.78 -18.54 0.71
CA GLY A 351 -1.36 -19.87 0.78
C GLY A 351 -1.66 -20.36 2.22
N GLY A 352 -1.72 -19.43 3.19
CA GLY A 352 -1.93 -19.72 4.61
C GLY A 352 -0.65 -19.98 5.40
N TYR A 353 0.54 -19.83 4.79
CA TYR A 353 1.83 -20.16 5.42
C TYR A 353 2.02 -19.49 6.80
N THR A 354 1.64 -18.22 6.93
CA THR A 354 1.84 -17.48 8.20
C THR A 354 0.82 -17.83 9.30
N LEU A 355 -0.10 -18.76 9.04
CA LEU A 355 -1.11 -19.21 10.02
C LEU A 355 -0.77 -20.58 10.63
N THR A 356 0.36 -21.17 10.24
CA THR A 356 0.89 -22.43 10.78
C THR A 356 2.16 -22.17 11.55
#